data_AF-A0A552HMD7-F1
#
_entry.id   AF-A0A552HMD7-F1
#
_cell.length_a   1.000
_cell.length_b   1.000
_cell.length_c   1.000
_cell.angle_alpha   90.00
_cell.angle_beta   90.00
_cell.angle_gamma   90.00
#
_symmetry.space_group_name_H-M   'P 1'
#
loop_
_entity.id
_entity.type
_entity.pdbx_description
1 polymer ?
#
loop_
_entity_poly.entity_id
_entity_poly.type
_entity_poly.pdbx_seq_one_letter_code
_entity_poly.pdbx_strand_id
1 'polypeptide(L)'
;MLDFHLSVQPKTEQRLKIILSSVEDEESFAQSIIDDQIVRLQRAILNLRLDLRVFEQKYQITSEKFYQEFSQGILADEEDFMIWAGLYEMLGQNEIQLQKLR
;
A
#
# COMPACT_ATOMS: atom_id res chain seq x y z
N MET A 1 -15.26 15.11 -19.32
CA MET A 1 -15.71 13.71 -19.48
C MET A 1 -14.49 12.84 -19.41
N LEU A 2 -14.38 12.03 -18.35
CA LEU A 2 -13.36 10.99 -18.26
C LEU A 2 -13.91 9.77 -19.03
N ASP A 3 -13.41 9.54 -20.25
CA ASP A 3 -13.75 8.35 -21.04
C ASP A 3 -13.00 7.12 -20.49
N PHE A 4 -13.46 6.60 -19.36
CA PHE A 4 -12.85 5.43 -18.72
C PHE A 4 -13.46 4.13 -19.29
N HIS A 5 -12.91 3.65 -20.41
CA HIS A 5 -13.34 2.39 -21.01
C HIS A 5 -12.75 1.18 -20.27
N LEU A 6 -13.53 0.62 -19.34
CA LEU A 6 -13.19 -0.61 -18.64
C LEU A 6 -13.57 -1.84 -19.48
N SER A 7 -12.57 -2.55 -20.01
CA SER A 7 -12.79 -3.87 -20.62
C SER A 7 -12.83 -4.94 -19.52
N VAL A 8 -14.03 -5.37 -19.15
CA VAL A 8 -14.25 -6.35 -18.08
C VAL A 8 -15.15 -7.49 -18.54
N GLN A 9 -15.05 -8.63 -17.86
CA GLN A 9 -15.91 -9.78 -18.14
C GLN A 9 -17.39 -9.48 -17.82
N PRO A 10 -18.36 -10.11 -18.50
CA PRO A 10 -19.79 -9.83 -18.30
C PRO A 10 -20.26 -9.96 -16.85
N LYS A 11 -19.74 -10.95 -16.11
CA LYS A 11 -20.05 -11.14 -14.69
C LYS A 11 -19.57 -9.96 -13.83
N THR A 12 -18.42 -9.38 -14.16
CA THR A 12 -17.87 -8.22 -13.46
C THR A 12 -18.70 -6.98 -13.79
N GLU A 13 -19.07 -6.77 -15.05
CA GLU A 13 -19.94 -5.67 -15.48
C GLU A 13 -21.28 -5.70 -14.73
N GLN A 14 -21.93 -6.87 -14.64
CA GLN A 14 -23.18 -7.02 -13.89
C GLN A 14 -23.04 -6.63 -12.41
N ARG A 15 -21.94 -7.04 -11.76
CA ARG A 15 -21.67 -6.67 -10.36
C ARG A 15 -21.43 -5.18 -10.19
N LEU A 16 -20.70 -4.55 -11.11
CA LEU A 16 -20.47 -3.11 -11.09
C LEU A 16 -21.78 -2.33 -11.29
N LYS A 17 -22.67 -2.78 -12.18
CA LYS A 17 -24.01 -2.19 -12.35
C LYS A 17 -24.85 -2.24 -11.08
N ILE A 18 -24.78 -3.34 -10.32
CA ILE A 18 -25.47 -3.45 -9.03
C ILE A 18 -24.93 -2.42 -8.04
N ILE A 19 -23.60 -2.27 -7.95
CA ILE A 19 -22.97 -1.29 -7.06
C ILE A 19 -23.34 0.14 -7.51
N LEU A 20 -23.28 0.44 -8.81
CA LEU A 20 -23.70 1.73 -9.37
C LEU A 20 -25.16 2.06 -9.05
N SER A 21 -26.07 1.08 -9.08
CA SER A 21 -27.47 1.31 -8.69
C SER A 21 -27.68 1.58 -7.21
N SER A 22 -26.67 1.29 -6.37
CA SER A 22 -26.71 1.51 -4.93
C SER A 22 -26.09 2.83 -4.48
N VAL A 23 -25.43 3.56 -5.38
CA VAL A 23 -24.87 4.89 -5.13
C VAL A 23 -25.68 5.96 -5.86
N GLU A 24 -25.54 7.22 -5.43
CA GLU A 24 -26.34 8.33 -5.94
C GLU A 24 -25.94 8.74 -7.37
N ASP A 25 -24.64 8.75 -7.67
CA ASP A 25 -24.09 9.09 -8.98
C ASP A 25 -22.74 8.39 -9.27
N GLU A 26 -22.26 8.55 -10.50
CA GLU A 26 -20.99 7.97 -10.97
C GLU A 26 -19.76 8.54 -10.25
N GLU A 27 -19.81 9.79 -9.79
CA GLU A 27 -18.72 10.42 -9.03
C GLU A 27 -18.59 9.76 -7.65
N SER A 28 -19.72 9.58 -6.96
CA SER A 28 -19.80 8.90 -5.67
C SER A 28 -19.32 7.45 -5.77
N PHE A 29 -19.65 6.77 -6.88
CA PHE A 29 -19.09 5.45 -7.17
C PHE A 29 -17.56 5.50 -7.31
N ALA A 30 -17.03 6.41 -8.12
CA ALA A 30 -15.58 6.54 -8.33
C ALA A 30 -14.84 6.87 -7.03
N GLN A 31 -15.36 7.83 -6.25
CA GLN A 31 -14.80 8.19 -4.95
C GLN A 31 -14.82 7.04 -3.97
N SER A 32 -15.90 6.25 -3.91
CA SER A 32 -15.96 5.08 -3.03
C SER A 32 -14.82 4.08 -3.30
N ILE A 33 -14.42 3.89 -4.56
CA ILE A 33 -13.30 3.03 -4.93
C ILE A 33 -11.97 3.63 -4.49
N ILE A 34 -11.79 4.94 -4.66
CA ILE A 34 -10.58 5.67 -4.24
C ILE A 34 -10.42 5.61 -2.72
N ASP A 35 -11.49 5.93 -1.98
CA ASP A 35 -11.54 5.89 -0.52
C ASP A 35 -11.21 4.50 0.02
N ASP A 36 -11.80 3.46 -0.59
CA ASP A 36 -11.51 2.08 -0.27
C ASP A 36 -10.02 1.73 -0.45
N GLN A 37 -9.37 2.23 -1.51
CA GLN A 37 -7.92 2.04 -1.71
C GLN A 37 -7.11 2.81 -0.68
N ILE A 38 -7.50 4.04 -0.36
CA ILE A 38 -6.85 4.87 0.66
C ILE A 38 -6.89 4.15 2.01
N VAL A 39 -8.04 3.62 2.43
CA VAL A 39 -8.19 2.88 3.69
C VAL A 39 -7.34 1.61 3.69
N ARG A 40 -7.29 0.86 2.58
CA ARG A 40 -6.42 -0.32 2.44
C ARG A 40 -4.94 0.04 2.59
N LEU A 41 -4.48 1.10 1.91
CA LEU A 41 -3.09 1.56 1.99
C LEU A 41 -2.73 2.02 3.41
N GLN A 42 -3.61 2.79 4.06
CA GLN A 42 -3.39 3.23 5.44
C GLN A 42 -3.25 2.05 6.40
N ARG A 43 -4.08 1.01 6.24
CA ARG A 43 -3.99 -0.21 7.04
C ARG A 43 -2.69 -0.98 6.77
N ALA A 44 -2.29 -1.10 5.50
CA ALA A 44 -1.05 -1.76 5.13
C ALA A 44 0.18 -1.02 5.71
N ILE A 45 0.21 0.31 5.62
CA ILE A 45 1.25 1.16 6.21
C ILE A 45 1.33 0.96 7.72
N LEU A 46 0.19 0.94 8.42
CA LEU A 46 0.15 0.72 9.86
C LEU A 46 0.74 -0.64 10.24
N ASN A 47 0.35 -1.71 9.53
CA ASN A 47 0.87 -3.05 9.79
C ASN A 47 2.38 -3.13 9.54
N LEU A 48 2.85 -2.61 8.41
CA LEU A 48 4.29 -2.58 8.09
C LEU A 48 5.09 -1.83 9.16
N ARG A 49 4.59 -0.70 9.66
CA ARG A 49 5.24 0.03 10.76
C ARG A 49 5.30 -0.77 12.06
N LEU A 50 4.30 -1.60 12.35
CA LEU A 50 4.32 -2.50 13.50
C LEU A 50 5.33 -3.63 13.31
N ASP A 51 5.38 -4.22 12.12
CA ASP A 51 6.35 -5.29 11.79
C ASP A 51 7.79 -4.76 11.84
N LEU A 52 8.04 -3.59 11.25
CA LEU A 52 9.34 -2.90 11.32
C LEU A 52 9.77 -2.61 12.76
N ARG A 53 8.84 -2.21 13.63
CA ARG A 53 9.13 -1.93 15.05
C ARG A 53 9.68 -3.16 15.78
N VAL A 54 9.31 -4.38 15.37
CA VAL A 54 9.86 -5.61 15.96
C VAL A 54 11.37 -5.69 15.71
N PHE A 55 11.80 -5.41 14.48
CA PHE A 55 13.21 -5.39 14.13
C PHE A 55 13.95 -4.22 14.78
N GLU A 56 13.34 -3.02 14.78
CA GLU A 56 13.92 -1.84 15.41
C GLU A 56 14.20 -2.08 16.91
N GLN A 57 13.30 -2.77 17.60
CA GLN A 57 13.49 -3.13 19.01
C GLN A 57 14.51 -4.26 19.19
N LYS A 58 14.52 -5.27 18.30
CA LYS A 58 15.47 -6.39 18.35
C LYS A 58 16.91 -5.91 18.17
N TYR A 59 17.14 -5.04 17.19
CA TYR A 59 18.47 -4.60 16.79
C TYR A 59 18.86 -3.22 17.34
N GLN A 60 17.93 -2.49 17.99
CA GLN A 60 18.14 -1.15 18.53
C GLN A 60 18.60 -0.13 17.48
N ILE A 61 18.11 -0.28 16.25
CA ILE A 61 18.42 0.57 15.08
C ILE A 61 17.09 1.00 14.47
N THR A 62 16.95 2.26 14.03
CA THR A 62 15.76 2.71 13.30
C THR A 62 15.75 2.12 11.90
N SER A 63 14.57 1.84 11.33
CA SER A 63 14.47 1.25 9.98
C SER A 63 15.12 2.14 8.91
N GLU A 64 15.07 3.46 9.07
CA GLU A 64 15.74 4.41 8.18
C GLU A 64 17.27 4.23 8.20
N LYS A 65 17.87 4.17 9.41
CA LYS A 65 19.31 3.98 9.55
C LYS A 65 19.73 2.60 9.06
N PHE A 66 18.98 1.57 9.44
CA PHE A 66 19.19 0.21 8.97
C PHE A 66 19.22 0.16 7.44
N TYR A 67 18.22 0.75 6.77
CA TYR A 67 18.12 0.70 5.31
C TYR A 67 19.25 1.48 4.61
N GLN A 68 19.70 2.60 5.19
CA GLN A 68 20.87 3.33 4.69
C GLN A 68 22.15 2.48 4.74
N GLU A 69 22.39 1.76 5.84
CA GLU A 69 23.58 0.90 6.01
C GLU A 69 23.47 -0.38 5.15
N PHE A 70 22.28 -0.97 5.08
CA PHE A 70 21.99 -2.15 4.26
C PHE A 70 22.19 -1.86 2.75
N SER A 71 21.65 -0.75 2.25
CA SER A 71 21.79 -0.37 0.83
C SER A 71 23.22 -0.02 0.41
N GLN A 72 24.11 0.25 1.36
CA GLN A 72 25.54 0.47 1.13
C GLN A 72 26.36 -0.84 1.20
N GLY A 73 25.72 -1.98 1.48
CA GLY A 73 26.40 -3.27 1.66
C GLY A 73 27.24 -3.35 2.93
N ILE A 74 26.94 -2.52 3.94
CA ILE A 74 27.66 -2.50 5.22
C ILE A 74 27.19 -3.64 6.13
N LEU A 75 25.91 -3.98 6.06
CA LEU A 75 25.29 -5.02 6.87
C LEU A 75 25.38 -6.38 6.18
N ALA A 76 25.57 -7.44 6.97
CA ALA A 76 25.70 -8.81 6.49
C ALA A 76 24.37 -9.37 5.96
N ASP A 77 24.41 -10.40 5.12
CA ASP A 77 23.22 -11.07 4.58
C ASP A 77 22.58 -12.00 5.63
N GLU A 78 22.09 -11.43 6.74
CA GLU A 78 21.22 -12.14 7.68
C GLU A 78 19.79 -12.18 7.13
N GLU A 79 19.10 -13.31 7.35
CA GLU A 79 17.71 -13.49 6.91
C GLU A 79 16.79 -12.37 7.42
N ASP A 80 16.97 -11.97 8.68
CA ASP A 80 16.27 -10.84 9.29
C ASP A 80 16.45 -9.52 8.53
N PHE A 81 17.65 -9.23 8.05
CA PHE A 81 17.94 -7.98 7.34
C PHE A 81 17.31 -7.96 5.95
N MET A 82 17.27 -9.11 5.27
CA MET A 82 16.55 -9.25 4.00
C MET A 82 15.04 -8.98 4.18
N ILE A 83 14.44 -9.55 5.24
CA ILE A 83 13.03 -9.32 5.56
C ILE A 83 12.79 -7.86 5.93
N TRP A 84 13.63 -7.29 6.80
CA TRP A 84 13.51 -5.92 7.26
C TRP A 84 13.61 -4.93 6.08
N ALA A 85 14.56 -5.12 5.18
CA ALA A 85 14.71 -4.28 3.98
C ALA A 85 13.46 -4.36 3.09
N GLY A 86 12.94 -5.56 2.84
CA GLY A 86 11.71 -5.73 2.07
C GLY A 86 10.50 -5.03 2.69
N LEU A 87 10.33 -5.12 4.02
CA LEU A 87 9.26 -4.42 4.73
C LEU A 87 9.38 -2.89 4.62
N TYR A 88 10.60 -2.36 4.69
CA TYR A 88 10.85 -0.92 4.58
C TYR A 88 10.59 -0.40 3.17
N GLU A 89 10.99 -1.15 2.14
CA GLU A 89 10.67 -0.81 0.74
C GLU A 89 9.16 -0.82 0.49
N MET A 90 8.45 -1.85 0.97
CA MET A 90 7.00 -1.93 0.87
C MET A 90 6.29 -0.77 1.57
N LEU A 91 6.82 -0.33 2.72
CA LEU A 91 6.30 0.83 3.44
C LEU A 91 6.41 2.09 2.56
N GLY A 92 7.60 2.37 2.02
CA GLY A 92 7.82 3.54 1.17
C GLY A 92 6.96 3.53 -0.10
N GLN A 93 6.81 2.37 -0.75
CA GLN A 93 5.92 2.22 -1.91
C GLN A 93 4.47 2.53 -1.55
N ASN A 94 3.96 2.00 -0.43
CA ASN A 94 2.59 2.26 0.01
C ASN A 94 2.37 3.73 0.38
N GLU A 95 3.34 4.38 1.03
CA GLU A 95 3.28 5.80 1.36
C GLU A 95 3.24 6.69 0.10
N ILE A 96 4.06 6.38 -0.91
CA ILE A 96 4.04 7.07 -2.20
C ILE A 96 2.69 6.90 -2.90
N GLN A 97 2.13 5.69 -2.93
CA GLN A 97 0.81 5.46 -3.55
C GLN A 97 -0.30 6.18 -2.79
N LEU A 98 -0.25 6.20 -1.45
CA LEU A 98 -1.22 6.92 -0.65
C LEU A 98 -1.15 8.44 -0.91
N GLN A 99 0.04 9.00 -1.07
CA GLN A 99 0.20 10.43 -1.42
C GLN A 99 -0.37 10.76 -2.80
N LYS A 100 -0.29 9.84 -3.77
CA LYS A 100 -0.86 10.05 -5.12
C LYS A 100 -2.39 10.04 -5.16
N LEU A 101 -3.02 9.41 -4.16
CA LEU A 101 -4.47 9.27 -4.06
C LEU A 101 -5.13 10.32 -3.15
N ARG A 102 -4.35 11.13 -2.45
CA ARG A 102 -4.82 12.23 -1.58
C ARG A 102 -4.68 13.57 -2.29
#